data_AF-A0A1E1WPY8-F1
#
_entry.id   AF-A0A1E1WPY8-F1
#
_cell.length_a   1.000
_cell.length_b   1.000
_cell.length_c   1.000
_cell.angle_alpha   90.00
_cell.angle_beta   90.00
_cell.angle_gamma   90.00
#
_symmetry.space_group_name_H-M   'P 1'
#
loop_
_entity.id
_entity.type
_entity.pdbx_description
1 polymer ?
#
loop_
_entity_poly.entity_id
_entity_poly.type
_entity_poly.pdbx_seq_one_letter_code
_entity_poly.pdbx_strand_id
1 'polypeptide(L)'
;RVCAEIVQTENVYVEDLRQVVEGYLHIWRQESIFSEDELTELFNNIEDIYAFNRSLCEELNTCRLDATCIARCFVDNTSGFAVYTSYCTGYPRTMERLAALASNNHSAREFRERQVALGHPLPLAS
;
A
#
# COMPACT_ATOMS: atom_id res chain seq x y z
N ARG A 1 3.39 26.12 -3.27
CA ARG A 1 3.89 25.15 -4.27
C ARG A 1 4.30 23.85 -3.60
N VAL A 2 5.28 23.85 -2.69
CA VAL A 2 5.71 22.63 -1.96
C VAL A 2 4.58 21.99 -1.14
N CYS A 3 3.82 22.76 -0.37
CA CYS A 3 2.74 22.20 0.45
C CYS A 3 1.61 21.57 -0.38
N ALA A 4 1.31 22.15 -1.55
CA ALA A 4 0.34 21.58 -2.48
C ALA A 4 0.85 20.27 -3.10
N GLU A 5 2.14 20.22 -3.43
CA GLU A 5 2.80 19.03 -3.96
C GLU A 5 2.76 17.89 -2.94
N ILE A 6 3.13 18.14 -1.68
CA ILE A 6 3.08 17.14 -0.59
C ILE A 6 1.67 16.54 -0.45
N VAL A 7 0.65 17.39 -0.34
CA VAL A 7 -0.74 16.93 -0.18
C VAL A 7 -1.20 16.16 -1.42
N GLN A 8 -0.83 16.63 -2.63
CA GLN A 8 -1.19 15.96 -3.87
C GLN A 8 -0.53 14.58 -3.99
N THR A 9 0.78 14.48 -3.71
CA THR A 9 1.50 13.22 -3.76
C THR A 9 0.99 12.24 -2.71
N GLU A 10 0.61 12.72 -1.53
CA GLU A 10 0.03 11.85 -0.50
C GLU A 10 -1.36 11.34 -0.85
N ASN A 11 -2.21 12.16 -1.45
CA ASN A 11 -3.52 11.69 -1.93
C ASN A 11 -3.35 10.60 -3.00
N VAL A 12 -2.39 10.75 -3.91
CA VAL A 12 -2.07 9.72 -4.91
C VAL A 12 -1.53 8.46 -4.25
N TYR A 13 -0.60 8.60 -3.30
CA TYR A 13 -0.02 7.47 -2.59
C TYR A 13 -1.05 6.65 -1.81
N VAL A 14 -1.98 7.31 -1.09
CA VAL A 14 -3.07 6.63 -0.37
C VAL A 14 -4.01 5.92 -1.34
N GLU A 15 -4.30 6.50 -2.49
CA GLU A 15 -5.13 5.86 -3.51
C GLU A 15 -4.43 4.64 -4.13
N ASP A 16 -3.13 4.71 -4.37
CA ASP A 16 -2.35 3.56 -4.83
C ASP A 16 -2.34 2.44 -3.78
N LEU A 17 -2.13 2.77 -2.50
CA LEU A 17 -2.23 1.82 -1.39
C LEU A 17 -3.61 1.19 -1.30
N ARG A 18 -4.67 1.97 -1.44
CA ARG A 18 -6.06 1.49 -1.45
C ARG A 18 -6.26 0.46 -2.55
N GLN A 19 -5.77 0.74 -3.76
CA GLN A 19 -5.87 -0.18 -4.88
C GLN A 19 -5.08 -1.47 -4.64
N VAL A 20 -3.98 -1.45 -3.89
CA VAL A 20 -3.26 -2.67 -3.50
C VAL A 20 -4.08 -3.48 -2.49
N VAL A 21 -4.55 -2.83 -1.42
CA VAL A 21 -5.26 -3.48 -0.31
C VAL A 21 -6.64 -3.98 -0.73
N GLU A 22 -7.50 -3.08 -1.18
CA GLU A 22 -8.88 -3.41 -1.57
C GLU A 22 -8.92 -4.06 -2.95
N GLY A 23 -7.99 -3.70 -3.82
CA GLY A 23 -7.93 -4.25 -5.15
C GLY A 23 -7.40 -5.67 -5.14
N TYR A 24 -6.25 -5.99 -4.52
CA TYR A 24 -5.67 -7.32 -4.62
C TYR A 24 -5.92 -8.15 -3.36
N LEU A 25 -5.44 -7.67 -2.20
CA LEU A 25 -5.43 -8.44 -0.96
C LEU A 25 -6.84 -8.87 -0.53
N HIS A 26 -7.79 -7.94 -0.46
CA HIS A 26 -9.16 -8.24 0.00
C HIS A 26 -9.91 -9.16 -0.96
N ILE A 27 -9.72 -9.00 -2.27
CA ILE A 27 -10.37 -9.87 -3.27
C ILE A 27 -9.80 -11.28 -3.21
N TRP A 28 -8.48 -11.44 -3.22
CA TRP A 28 -7.89 -12.77 -3.14
C TRP A 28 -8.18 -13.48 -1.82
N ARG A 29 -8.30 -12.72 -0.72
CA ARG A 29 -8.77 -13.22 0.57
C ARG A 29 -10.23 -13.69 0.47
N GLN A 30 -11.12 -12.86 -0.07
CA GLN A 30 -12.55 -13.16 -0.20
C GLN A 30 -12.82 -14.36 -1.13
N GLU A 31 -12.10 -14.43 -2.25
CA GLU A 31 -12.22 -15.50 -3.24
C GLU A 31 -11.40 -16.75 -2.86
N SER A 32 -10.64 -16.70 -1.76
CA SER A 32 -9.78 -17.80 -1.28
C SER A 32 -8.80 -18.29 -2.34
N ILE A 33 -8.28 -17.37 -3.16
CA ILE A 33 -7.30 -17.65 -4.23
C ILE A 33 -5.95 -18.05 -3.63
N PHE A 34 -5.56 -17.36 -2.55
CA PHE A 34 -4.36 -17.63 -1.77
C PHE A 34 -4.72 -17.89 -0.31
N SER A 35 -3.89 -18.66 0.38
CA SER A 35 -4.02 -18.84 1.83
C SER A 35 -3.70 -17.55 2.59
N GLU A 36 -4.22 -17.40 3.81
CA GLU A 36 -3.90 -16.24 4.67
C GLU A 36 -2.40 -16.11 4.94
N ASP A 37 -1.68 -17.23 5.04
CA ASP A 37 -0.23 -17.23 5.22
C ASP A 37 0.47 -16.67 3.97
N GLU A 38 0.06 -17.09 2.76
CA GLU A 38 0.61 -16.56 1.51
C GLU A 38 0.30 -15.06 1.36
N LEU A 39 -0.92 -14.63 1.69
CA LEU A 39 -1.31 -13.21 1.65
C LEU A 39 -0.52 -12.39 2.68
N THR A 40 -0.34 -12.89 3.89
CA THR A 40 0.44 -12.22 4.95
C THR A 40 1.90 -12.09 4.55
N GLU A 41 2.47 -13.11 3.92
CA GLU A 41 3.85 -13.03 3.43
C GLU A 41 3.99 -12.11 2.21
N LEU A 42 2.99 -12.09 1.31
CA LEU A 42 2.99 -11.29 0.09
C LEU A 42 2.73 -9.80 0.34
N PHE A 43 1.84 -9.46 1.27
CA PHE A 43 1.42 -8.08 1.53
C PHE A 43 2.00 -7.51 2.83
N ASN A 44 2.58 -8.36 3.68
CA ASN A 44 3.15 -7.95 4.95
C ASN A 44 2.16 -7.13 5.79
N ASN A 45 2.60 -6.01 6.36
CA ASN A 45 1.76 -5.06 7.08
C ASN A 45 1.26 -3.89 6.20
N ILE A 46 1.01 -4.10 4.91
CA ILE A 46 0.53 -3.03 4.01
C ILE A 46 -0.84 -2.47 4.44
N GLU A 47 -1.69 -3.27 5.08
CA GLU A 47 -2.98 -2.79 5.63
C GLU A 47 -2.75 -1.75 6.73
N ASP A 48 -1.73 -1.94 7.58
CA ASP A 48 -1.34 -0.98 8.62
C ASP A 48 -0.79 0.31 8.01
N ILE A 49 0.05 0.18 6.97
CA ILE A 49 0.56 1.33 6.21
C ILE A 49 -0.60 2.10 5.59
N TYR A 50 -1.54 1.43 4.93
CA TYR A 50 -2.69 2.08 4.32
C TYR A 50 -3.55 2.80 5.37
N ALA A 51 -3.88 2.14 6.49
CA ALA A 51 -4.66 2.75 7.55
C ALA A 51 -3.99 4.01 8.12
N PHE A 52 -2.68 3.94 8.38
CA PHE A 52 -1.89 5.08 8.85
C PHE A 52 -1.88 6.24 7.85
N ASN A 53 -1.49 5.98 6.60
CA ASN A 53 -1.39 7.05 5.60
C ASN A 53 -2.74 7.63 5.22
N ARG A 54 -3.82 6.85 5.25
CA ARG A 54 -5.18 7.34 5.06
C ARG A 54 -5.54 8.38 6.13
N SER A 55 -5.26 8.08 7.41
CA SER A 55 -5.48 9.02 8.53
C SER A 55 -4.60 10.27 8.38
N LEU A 56 -3.32 10.08 8.08
CA LEU A 56 -2.37 11.18 7.87
C LEU A 56 -2.81 12.09 6.72
N CYS A 57 -3.24 11.51 5.60
CA CYS A 57 -3.71 12.25 4.44
C CYS A 57 -4.99 13.04 4.73
N GLU A 58 -5.93 12.47 5.48
CA GLU A 58 -7.12 13.20 5.94
C GLU A 58 -6.72 14.43 6.78
N GLU A 59 -5.80 14.27 7.73
CA GLU A 59 -5.27 15.40 8.53
C GLU A 59 -4.56 16.45 7.66
N LEU A 60 -3.70 16.03 6.73
CA LEU A 60 -2.99 16.93 5.81
C LEU A 60 -3.96 17.74 4.93
N ASN A 61 -5.05 17.12 4.48
CA ASN A 61 -6.11 17.81 3.73
C ASN A 61 -6.81 18.89 4.59
N THR A 62 -6.89 18.72 5.92
CA THR A 62 -7.44 19.75 6.81
C THR A 62 -6.51 20.95 7.03
N CYS A 63 -5.20 20.80 6.79
CA CYS A 63 -4.21 21.85 6.99
C CYS A 63 -4.25 23.00 5.98
N ARG A 64 -5.10 22.94 4.95
CA ARG A 64 -5.29 24.02 3.94
C ARG A 64 -3.98 24.54 3.33
N LEU A 65 -3.00 23.66 3.14
CA LEU A 65 -1.68 23.97 2.59
C LEU A 65 -0.82 24.90 3.48
N ASP A 66 -1.15 25.03 4.77
CA ASP A 66 -0.32 25.75 5.73
C ASP A 66 0.89 24.90 6.14
N ALA A 67 2.09 25.44 5.93
CA ALA A 67 3.34 24.73 6.18
C ALA A 67 3.54 24.39 7.67
N THR A 68 3.06 25.24 8.58
CA THR A 68 3.20 25.02 10.02
C THR A 68 2.27 23.90 10.49
N CYS A 69 1.03 23.90 10.00
CA CYS A 69 0.08 22.82 10.24
C CYS A 69 0.58 21.49 9.70
N ILE A 70 1.08 21.47 8.45
CA ILE A 70 1.65 20.26 7.85
C ILE A 70 2.82 19.75 8.69
N ALA A 71 3.78 20.61 9.04
CA ALA A 71 4.91 20.21 9.88
C ALA A 71 4.46 19.65 11.23
N ARG A 72 3.43 20.26 11.84
CA ARG A 72 2.86 19.79 13.10
C ARG A 72 2.20 18.42 12.97
N CYS A 73 1.42 18.21 11.90
CA CYS A 73 0.80 16.93 11.59
C CYS A 73 1.84 15.80 11.49
N PHE A 74 2.96 16.02 10.80
CA PHE A 74 4.06 15.04 10.76
C PHE A 74 4.67 14.78 12.14
N VAL A 75 4.91 15.83 12.94
CA VAL A 75 5.46 15.69 14.29
C VAL A 75 4.52 14.89 15.19
N ASP A 76 3.23 15.19 15.18
CA ASP A 76 2.23 14.53 16.01
C ASP A 76 2.05 13.04 15.61
N ASN A 77 2.25 12.71 14.32
CA ASN A 77 2.15 11.35 13.79
C ASN A 77 3.48 10.58 13.76
N THR A 78 4.58 11.12 14.33
CA THR A 78 5.93 10.54 14.25
C THR A 78 5.98 9.06 14.69
N SER A 79 5.26 8.71 15.76
CA SER A 79 5.23 7.32 16.26
C SER A 79 4.55 6.35 15.30
N GLY A 80 3.59 6.83 14.50
CA GLY A 80 2.86 6.01 13.52
C GLY A 80 3.75 5.53 12.38
N PHE A 81 4.82 6.26 12.03
CA PHE A 81 5.78 5.85 11.00
C PHE A 81 6.56 4.57 11.34
N ALA A 82 6.47 4.07 12.58
CA ALA A 82 7.09 2.79 12.96
C ALA A 82 6.60 1.60 12.11
N VAL A 83 5.40 1.69 11.52
CA VAL A 83 4.86 0.66 10.60
C VAL A 83 5.77 0.42 9.39
N TYR A 84 6.50 1.44 8.93
CA TYR A 84 7.42 1.31 7.80
C TYR A 84 8.67 0.52 8.17
N THR A 85 9.11 0.57 9.42
CA THR A 85 10.23 -0.27 9.90
C THR A 85 9.88 -1.75 9.82
N SER A 86 8.65 -2.10 10.22
CA SER A 86 8.14 -3.47 10.11
C SER A 86 8.06 -3.91 8.65
N TYR A 87 7.53 -3.06 7.77
CA TYR A 87 7.42 -3.35 6.35
C TYR A 87 8.78 -3.59 5.70
N CYS A 88 9.75 -2.70 5.93
CA CYS A 88 11.10 -2.83 5.40
C CYS A 88 11.81 -4.10 5.90
N THR A 89 11.53 -4.52 7.14
CA THR A 89 12.07 -5.77 7.70
C THR A 89 11.48 -7.01 7.00
N GLY A 90 10.21 -6.95 6.64
CA GLY A 90 9.50 -8.01 5.94
C GLY A 90 9.68 -8.04 4.42
N TYR A 91 10.11 -6.92 3.83
CA TYR A 91 10.21 -6.73 2.38
C TYR A 91 11.01 -7.81 1.64
N PRO A 92 12.18 -8.29 2.14
CA PRO A 92 12.91 -9.36 1.46
C PRO A 92 12.08 -10.64 1.30
N ARG A 93 11.33 -11.04 2.34
CA ARG A 93 10.45 -12.22 2.31
C ARG A 93 9.27 -12.03 1.36
N THR A 94 8.69 -10.84 1.36
CA THR A 94 7.63 -10.45 0.42
C THR A 94 8.10 -10.57 -1.04
N MET A 95 9.30 -10.08 -1.36
CA MET A 95 9.87 -10.19 -2.70
C MET A 95 10.14 -11.65 -3.11
N GLU A 96 10.64 -12.49 -2.20
CA GLU A 96 10.83 -13.92 -2.47
C GLU A 96 9.50 -14.63 -2.78
N ARG A 97 8.43 -14.31 -2.03
CA ARG A 97 7.10 -14.88 -2.28
C ARG A 97 6.47 -14.37 -3.56
N LEU A 98 6.58 -13.08 -3.83
CA LEU A 98 6.12 -12.49 -5.06
C LEU A 98 6.78 -13.16 -6.28
N ALA A 99 8.09 -13.39 -6.23
CA ALA A 99 8.82 -14.10 -7.28
C ALA A 99 8.38 -15.57 -7.43
N ALA A 100 8.14 -16.27 -6.31
CA ALA A 100 7.67 -17.65 -6.32
C ALA A 100 6.26 -17.78 -6.91
N LEU A 101 5.34 -16.88 -6.53
CA LEU A 101 3.98 -16.86 -7.06
C LEU A 101 3.96 -16.41 -8.52
N ALA A 102 4.76 -15.41 -8.91
CA ALA A 102 4.89 -15.00 -10.31
C ALA A 102 5.42 -16.12 -11.22
N SER A 103 6.21 -17.05 -10.67
CA SER A 103 6.70 -18.23 -11.40
C SER A 103 5.66 -19.35 -11.52
N ASN A 104 4.56 -19.30 -10.75
CA ASN A 104 3.47 -20.26 -10.82
C ASN A 104 2.43 -19.82 -11.85
N ASN A 105 2.13 -20.69 -12.82
CA ASN A 105 1.18 -20.40 -13.90
C ASN A 105 -0.21 -19.98 -13.41
N HIS A 106 -0.70 -20.55 -12.30
CA HIS A 106 -2.00 -20.19 -11.74
C HIS A 106 -1.97 -18.78 -11.15
N SER A 107 -1.08 -18.54 -10.18
CA SER A 107 -0.96 -17.24 -9.51
C SER A 107 -0.61 -16.12 -10.50
N ALA A 108 0.29 -16.37 -11.46
CA ALA A 108 0.64 -15.42 -12.53
C ALA A 108 -0.55 -15.06 -13.44
N ARG A 109 -1.56 -15.93 -13.56
CA ARG A 109 -2.80 -15.61 -14.25
C ARG A 109 -3.67 -14.69 -13.39
N GLU A 110 -3.82 -14.99 -12.11
CA GLU A 110 -4.58 -14.16 -11.15
C GLU A 110 -4.02 -12.73 -11.04
N PHE A 111 -2.67 -12.59 -10.97
CA PHE A 111 -2.02 -11.27 -11.02
C PHE A 111 -2.40 -10.48 -12.27
N ARG A 112 -2.38 -11.13 -13.44
CA ARG A 112 -2.70 -10.49 -14.73
C ARG A 112 -4.17 -10.12 -14.85
N GLU A 113 -5.08 -11.02 -14.48
CA GLU A 113 -6.52 -10.76 -14.51
C GLU A 113 -6.86 -9.58 -13.59
N ARG A 114 -6.25 -9.53 -12.41
CA ARG A 114 -6.47 -8.44 -11.48
C ARG A 114 -5.86 -7.12 -11.93
N GLN A 115 -4.65 -7.14 -12.50
CA GLN A 115 -4.02 -5.97 -13.08
C GLN A 115 -4.87 -5.36 -14.21
N VAL A 116 -5.43 -6.20 -15.09
CA VAL A 116 -6.32 -5.77 -16.17
C VAL A 116 -7.62 -5.20 -15.62
N ALA A 117 -8.23 -5.85 -14.62
CA ALA A 117 -9.47 -5.38 -14.00
C ALA A 117 -9.31 -4.01 -13.32
N LEU A 118 -8.13 -3.74 -12.74
CA LEU A 118 -7.81 -2.48 -12.08
C LEU A 118 -7.22 -1.43 -13.04
N GLY A 119 -6.89 -1.80 -14.28
CA GLY A 119 -6.27 -0.90 -15.25
C GLY A 119 -4.85 -0.44 -14.85
N HIS A 120 -4.15 -1.25 -14.05
CA HIS A 120 -2.86 -0.86 -13.47
C HIS A 120 -1.73 -0.89 -14.51
N PRO A 121 -0.95 0.21 -14.64
CA PRO A 121 0.12 0.30 -15.64
C PRO A 121 1.34 -0.57 -15.29
N LEU A 122 1.51 -0.91 -14.01
CA LEU A 122 2.65 -1.70 -13.51
C LEU A 122 2.15 -3.03 -12.92
N PRO A 123 2.88 -4.13 -13.14
CA PRO A 123 2.57 -5.41 -12.53
C PRO A 123 2.89 -5.38 -11.03
N LEU A 124 2.11 -6.12 -10.24
CA LEU A 124 2.40 -6.27 -8.81
C LEU A 124 3.76 -6.97 -8.58
N ALA A 125 4.11 -7.90 -9.48
CA ALA A 125 5.43 -8.55 -9.57
C ALA A 125 6.21 -7.94 -10.74
N SER A 126 7.18 -7.08 -10.44
CA SER A 126 8.05 -6.47 -11.45
C SER A 126 9.47 -7.01 -11.40
#